data_AF-A0A1V2KD24-F1
#
_entry.id   AF-A0A1V2KD24-F1
#
_cell.length_a   1.000
_cell.length_b   1.000
_cell.length_c   1.000
_cell.angle_alpha   90.00
_cell.angle_beta   90.00
_cell.angle_gamma   90.00
#
_symmetry.space_group_name_H-M   'P 1'
#
loop_
_entity.id
_entity.type
_entity.pdbx_description
1 polymer ?
#
loop_
_entity_poly.entity_id
_entity_poly.type
_entity_poly.pdbx_seq_one_letter_code
_entity_poly.pdbx_strand_id
1 'polypeptide(L)'
;MSAPGDNHQLALDRFLDAHPDVANELDTLNPLAAQAKGETLAQYRAERLHEAFEAEAERQGLFAWELTLKLTAESPDAFETQRLEVHKEVAQMAGMSWEEYCQLHNLDG
;
A
#
# COMPACT_ATOMS: atom_id res chain seq x y z
N MET A 1 -11.58 10.25 12.52
CA MET A 1 -10.30 9.84 11.91
C MET A 1 -10.15 8.37 12.19
N SER A 2 -10.26 7.51 11.17
CA SER A 2 -10.02 6.07 11.32
C SER A 2 -8.58 5.82 11.74
N ALA A 3 -8.30 4.76 12.50
CA ALA A 3 -6.92 4.48 12.88
C ALA A 3 -6.10 4.14 11.62
N PRO A 4 -4.78 4.42 11.58
CA PRO A 4 -3.94 4.13 10.42
C PRO A 4 -4.04 2.67 9.93
N GLY A 5 -4.24 1.71 10.85
CA GLY A 5 -4.47 0.31 10.52
C GLY A 5 -5.82 0.03 9.84
N ASP A 6 -6.87 0.79 10.19
CA ASP A 6 -8.21 0.63 9.60
C ASP A 6 -8.22 1.07 8.13
N ASN A 7 -7.46 2.12 7.80
CA ASN A 7 -7.33 2.60 6.42
C ASN A 7 -6.58 1.60 5.53
N HIS A 8 -5.53 0.96 6.06
CA HIS A 8 -4.79 -0.04 5.29
C HIS A 8 -5.65 -1.27 5.00
N GLN A 9 -6.37 -1.79 5.99
CA GLN A 9 -7.30 -2.90 5.76
C GLN A 9 -8.38 -2.54 4.72
N LEU A 10 -8.95 -1.34 4.81
CA LEU A 10 -9.92 -0.87 3.81
C LEU A 10 -9.31 -0.78 2.40
N ALA A 11 -8.05 -0.37 2.28
CA ALA A 11 -7.35 -0.36 0.99
C ALA A 11 -7.12 -1.76 0.44
N LEU A 12 -6.75 -2.73 1.29
CA LEU A 12 -6.60 -4.13 0.89
C LEU A 12 -7.93 -4.72 0.39
N ASP A 13 -9.04 -4.41 1.06
CA ASP A 13 -10.38 -4.85 0.65
C ASP A 13 -10.74 -4.25 -0.72
N ARG A 14 -10.57 -2.93 -0.89
CA ARG A 14 -10.80 -2.25 -2.18
C ARG A 14 -9.87 -2.76 -3.30
N PHE A 15 -8.63 -3.11 -2.96
CA PHE A 15 -7.69 -3.71 -3.90
C PHE A 15 -8.18 -5.09 -4.37
N LEU A 16 -8.63 -5.95 -3.48
CA LEU A 16 -9.19 -7.25 -3.86
C LEU A 16 -10.44 -7.13 -4.73
N ASP A 17 -11.31 -6.15 -4.43
CA ASP A 17 -12.50 -5.88 -5.25
C ASP A 17 -12.14 -5.45 -6.68
N ALA A 18 -11.04 -4.71 -6.84
CA ALA A 18 -10.54 -4.25 -8.14
C ALA A 18 -9.70 -5.32 -8.88
N HIS A 19 -9.12 -6.28 -8.16
CA HIS A 19 -8.21 -7.30 -8.66
C HIS A 19 -8.72 -8.73 -8.36
N PRO A 20 -9.79 -9.17 -9.04
CA PRO A 20 -10.36 -10.51 -8.80
C PRO A 20 -9.40 -11.65 -9.17
N ASP A 21 -8.43 -11.39 -10.04
CA ASP A 21 -7.32 -12.29 -10.35
C ASP A 21 -6.47 -12.59 -9.11
N VAL A 22 -6.07 -11.54 -8.37
CA VAL A 22 -5.31 -11.68 -7.11
C VAL A 22 -6.15 -12.44 -6.08
N ALA A 23 -7.44 -12.15 -5.94
CA ALA A 23 -8.31 -12.88 -5.02
C ALA A 23 -8.35 -14.38 -5.34
N ASN A 24 -8.47 -14.76 -6.62
CA ASN A 24 -8.46 -16.14 -7.06
C ASN A 24 -7.10 -16.84 -6.79
N GLU A 25 -5.99 -16.14 -6.99
CA GLU A 25 -4.66 -16.67 -6.65
C GLU A 25 -4.53 -16.94 -5.15
N LEU A 26 -5.01 -16.02 -4.32
CA LEU A 26 -5.01 -16.17 -2.86
C LEU A 26 -5.89 -17.33 -2.38
N ASP A 27 -6.99 -17.61 -3.07
CA ASP A 27 -7.92 -18.69 -2.73
C ASP A 27 -7.42 -20.07 -3.21
N THR A 28 -6.43 -20.09 -4.12
CA THR A 28 -5.80 -21.32 -4.64
C THR A 28 -4.44 -21.62 -4.00
N LEU A 29 -4.05 -20.87 -2.96
CA LEU A 29 -2.79 -21.07 -2.25
C LEU A 29 -2.65 -22.49 -1.69
N ASN A 30 -1.48 -23.08 -1.89
CA ASN A 30 -1.17 -24.41 -1.39
C ASN A 30 -0.99 -24.41 0.14
N PRO A 31 -1.82 -25.13 0.92
CA PRO A 31 -1.68 -25.19 2.38
C PRO A 31 -0.34 -25.78 2.84
N LEU A 32 0.31 -26.62 2.02
CA LEU A 32 1.64 -27.16 2.34
C LEU A 32 2.73 -26.09 2.30
N ALA A 33 2.58 -25.05 1.48
CA ALA A 33 3.55 -23.94 1.43
C ALA A 33 3.52 -23.13 2.73
N ALA A 34 2.31 -22.86 3.27
CA ALA A 34 2.14 -22.22 4.57
C ALA A 34 2.77 -23.08 5.69
N GLN A 35 2.51 -24.39 5.69
CA GLN A 35 3.09 -25.31 6.67
C GLN A 35 4.61 -25.37 6.61
N ALA A 36 5.19 -25.34 5.40
CA ALA A 36 6.64 -25.33 5.22
C ALA A 36 7.31 -24.07 5.81
N LYS A 37 6.59 -22.94 5.84
CA LYS A 37 7.01 -21.70 6.53
C LYS A 37 6.71 -21.71 8.04
N GLY A 38 5.99 -22.70 8.55
CA GLY A 38 5.51 -22.73 9.94
C GLY A 38 4.35 -21.78 10.22
N GLU A 39 3.62 -21.37 9.18
CA GLU A 39 2.52 -20.41 9.25
C GLU A 39 1.17 -21.11 9.05
N THR A 40 0.10 -20.48 9.56
CA THR A 40 -1.27 -20.85 9.17
C THR A 40 -1.55 -20.40 7.74
N LEU A 41 -2.49 -21.07 7.06
CA LEU A 41 -2.92 -20.65 5.72
C LEU A 41 -3.42 -19.19 5.69
N ALA A 42 -4.07 -18.72 6.76
CA ALA A 42 -4.53 -17.35 6.88
C ALA A 42 -3.38 -16.33 6.94
N GLN A 43 -2.33 -16.62 7.72
CA GLN A 43 -1.13 -15.78 7.78
C GLN A 43 -0.41 -15.74 6.43
N TYR A 44 -0.24 -16.90 5.80
CA TYR A 44 0.38 -16.99 4.50
C TYR A 44 -0.43 -16.23 3.43
N ARG A 45 -1.75 -16.36 3.44
CA ARG A 45 -2.65 -15.59 2.55
C ARG A 45 -2.52 -14.09 2.79
N ALA A 46 -2.45 -13.64 4.04
CA ALA A 46 -2.25 -12.24 4.36
C ALA A 46 -0.90 -11.74 3.82
N GLU A 47 0.19 -12.47 4.03
CA GLU A 47 1.52 -12.10 3.50
C GLU A 47 1.49 -11.98 1.97
N ARG A 48 0.91 -12.96 1.26
CA ARG A 48 0.76 -12.91 -0.21
C ARG A 48 -0.07 -11.71 -0.68
N LEU A 49 -1.11 -11.35 0.06
CA LEU A 49 -1.93 -10.17 -0.25
C LEU A 49 -1.11 -8.87 -0.12
N HIS A 50 -0.31 -8.74 0.95
CA HIS A 50 0.55 -7.57 1.13
C HIS A 50 1.61 -7.49 0.02
N GLU A 51 2.24 -8.62 -0.34
CA GLU A 51 3.18 -8.68 -1.47
C GLU A 51 2.54 -8.25 -2.79
N ALA A 52 1.32 -8.72 -3.08
CA ALA A 52 0.59 -8.34 -4.29
C ALA A 52 0.24 -6.85 -4.29
N PHE A 53 -0.12 -6.29 -3.13
CA PHE A 53 -0.43 -4.89 -2.95
C PHE A 53 0.81 -3.99 -3.13
N GLU A 54 1.95 -4.40 -2.55
CA GLU A 54 3.24 -3.72 -2.75
C GLU A 54 3.67 -3.75 -4.21
N ALA A 55 3.55 -4.91 -4.88
CA ALA A 55 3.84 -5.03 -6.30
C ALA A 55 2.93 -4.12 -7.16
N GLU A 56 1.65 -3.97 -6.79
CA GLU A 56 0.76 -3.02 -7.48
C GLU A 56 1.18 -1.57 -7.27
N ALA A 57 1.58 -1.20 -6.05
CA ALA A 57 2.08 0.13 -5.77
C ALA A 57 3.31 0.43 -6.63
N GLU A 58 4.29 -0.51 -6.66
CA GLU A 58 5.49 -0.38 -7.50
C GLU A 58 5.15 -0.28 -9.00
N ARG A 59 4.19 -1.07 -9.51
CA ARG A 59 3.73 -0.98 -10.90
C ARG A 59 3.15 0.39 -11.23
N GLN A 60 2.51 1.06 -10.27
CA GLN A 60 1.98 2.41 -10.41
C GLN A 60 3.01 3.51 -10.13
N GLY A 61 4.24 3.15 -9.75
CA GLY A 61 5.28 4.11 -9.33
C GLY A 61 4.96 4.79 -8.00
N LEU A 62 4.25 4.10 -7.12
CA LEU A 62 3.80 4.56 -5.82
C LEU A 62 4.45 3.75 -4.69
N PHE A 63 4.60 4.35 -3.53
CA PHE A 63 4.82 3.61 -2.28
C PHE A 63 3.51 2.93 -1.83
N ALA A 64 3.61 1.84 -1.07
CA ALA A 64 2.43 1.13 -0.55
C ALA A 64 1.50 2.02 0.30
N TRP A 65 2.05 2.98 1.05
CA TRP A 65 1.24 3.95 1.79
C TRP A 65 0.53 4.94 0.86
N GLU A 66 1.14 5.33 -0.28
CA GLU A 66 0.49 6.17 -1.28
C GLU A 66 -0.65 5.42 -1.96
N LEU A 67 -0.46 4.14 -2.30
CA LEU A 67 -1.55 3.32 -2.83
C LEU A 67 -2.69 3.18 -1.80
N THR A 68 -2.36 3.03 -0.51
CA THR A 68 -3.36 3.02 0.58
C THR A 68 -4.15 4.32 0.62
N LEU A 69 -3.48 5.48 0.56
CA LEU A 69 -4.16 6.78 0.49
C LEU A 69 -5.01 6.91 -0.77
N LYS A 70 -4.49 6.53 -1.93
CA LYS A 70 -5.19 6.60 -3.21
C LYS A 70 -6.49 5.79 -3.19
N LEU A 71 -6.43 4.58 -2.66
CA LEU A 71 -7.58 3.69 -2.58
C LEU A 71 -8.57 4.11 -1.51
N THR A 72 -8.17 4.86 -0.47
CA THR A 72 -9.06 5.28 0.62
C THR A 72 -9.56 6.72 0.50
N ALA A 73 -8.93 7.54 -0.33
CA ALA A 73 -9.30 8.93 -0.56
C ALA A 73 -10.71 9.08 -1.16
N GLU A 74 -11.39 10.18 -0.81
CA GLU A 74 -12.72 10.51 -1.30
C GLU A 74 -12.72 10.99 -2.75
N SER A 75 -11.58 11.51 -3.22
CA SER A 75 -11.39 12.02 -4.58
C SER A 75 -9.91 12.05 -4.95
N PRO A 76 -9.56 12.13 -6.26
CA PRO A 76 -8.19 12.31 -6.71
C PRO A 76 -7.51 13.57 -6.14
N ASP A 77 -8.25 14.69 -6.04
CA ASP A 77 -7.71 15.93 -5.46
C ASP A 77 -7.39 15.79 -3.96
N ALA A 78 -8.25 15.07 -3.23
CA ALA A 78 -8.00 14.77 -1.81
C ALA A 78 -6.78 13.85 -1.63
N PHE A 79 -6.57 12.90 -2.55
CA PHE A 79 -5.39 12.05 -2.57
C PHE A 79 -4.10 12.88 -2.77
N GLU A 80 -4.02 13.70 -3.82
CA GLU A 80 -2.81 14.50 -4.10
C GLU A 80 -2.47 15.44 -2.93
N THR A 81 -3.49 16.07 -2.33
CA THR A 81 -3.31 16.95 -1.17
C THR A 81 -2.69 16.20 0.01
N GLN A 82 -3.31 15.08 0.41
CA GLN A 82 -2.84 14.27 1.55
C GLN A 82 -1.46 13.65 1.27
N ARG A 83 -1.22 13.21 0.03
CA ARG A 83 0.06 12.62 -0.38
C ARG A 83 1.21 13.62 -0.21
N LEU A 84 1.02 14.87 -0.63
CA LEU A 84 2.01 15.93 -0.46
C LEU A 84 2.24 16.27 1.03
N GLU A 85 1.19 16.29 1.85
CA GLU A 85 1.32 16.52 3.30
C GLU A 85 2.18 15.44 3.95
N VAL A 86 1.91 14.16 3.68
CA VAL A 86 2.68 13.04 4.24
C VAL A 86 4.12 13.07 3.75
N HIS A 87 4.38 13.35 2.47
CA HIS A 87 5.76 13.49 1.97
C HIS A 87 6.53 14.62 2.67
N LYS A 88 5.89 15.75 2.98
CA LYS A 88 6.51 16.84 3.75
C LYS A 88 6.85 16.40 5.18
N GLU A 89 5.97 15.66 5.84
CA GLU A 89 6.24 15.09 7.16
C GLU A 89 7.41 14.09 7.11
N VAL A 90 7.46 13.23 6.10
CA VAL A 90 8.56 12.28 5.90
C VAL A 90 9.88 13.01 5.67
N ALA A 91 9.90 14.04 4.81
CA ALA A 91 11.09 14.87 4.58
C ALA A 91 11.59 15.51 5.89
N GLN A 92 10.68 16.08 6.66
CA GLN A 92 10.99 16.69 7.96
C GLN A 92 11.56 15.65 8.95
N MET A 93 10.95 14.47 9.05
CA MET A 93 11.43 13.39 9.91
C MET A 93 12.79 12.84 9.48
N ALA A 94 13.06 12.81 8.18
CA ALA A 94 14.35 12.45 7.61
C ALA A 94 15.41 13.54 7.80
N GLY A 95 15.05 14.72 8.31
CA GLY A 95 15.94 15.88 8.43
C GLY A 95 16.35 16.47 7.07
N MET A 96 15.54 16.24 6.04
CA MET A 96 15.78 16.63 4.66
C MET A 96 14.92 17.84 4.30
N SER A 97 15.45 18.77 3.50
CA SER A 97 14.63 19.86 2.99
C SER A 97 13.59 19.34 2.00
N TRP A 98 12.49 20.08 1.84
CA TRP A 98 11.44 19.72 0.88
C TRP A 98 11.99 19.65 -0.55
N GLU A 99 12.87 20.58 -0.91
CA GLU A 99 13.50 20.62 -2.25
C GLU A 99 14.37 19.39 -2.51
N GLU A 100 15.22 19.00 -1.56
CA GLU A 100 16.04 17.78 -1.65
C GLU A 100 15.17 16.52 -1.74
N TYR A 101 14.10 16.46 -0.95
CA TYR A 101 13.17 15.33 -0.96
C TYR A 101 12.44 15.19 -2.30
N CYS A 102 11.96 16.29 -2.87
CA CYS A 102 11.28 16.28 -4.18
C CYS A 102 12.20 15.79 -5.30
N GLN A 103 13.47 16.21 -5.29
CA GLN A 103 14.45 15.76 -6.28
C GLN A 103 14.72 14.25 -6.20
N LEU A 104 14.72 13.67 -4.99
CA LEU A 104 14.92 12.23 -4.80
C LEU A 104 13.70 11.40 -5.20
N HIS A 105 12.51 11.93 -4.98
CA HIS A 105 11.25 11.20 -5.15
C HIS A 105 10.46 11.58 -6.41
N ASN A 106 11.03 12.39 -7.30
CA ASN A 106 10.40 12.89 -8.53
C ASN A 106 9.03 13.55 -8.27
N LEU A 107 8.93 14.35 -7.20
CA LEU A 107 7.74 15.13 -6.89
C LEU A 107 7.87 16.54 -7.47
N ASP A 108 6.76 17.13 -7.93
CA ASP A 108 6.71 18.54 -8.29
C ASP A 108 6.85 19.38 -7.01
N GLY A 109 8.01 20.04 -6.86
CA GLY A 109 8.44 20.77 -5.66
C GLY A 109 7.85 22.17 -5.52
#